data_AF-A0A1I7U2Y8-F1
#
_entry.id   AF-A0A1I7U2Y8-F1
#
_cell.length_a   1.000
_cell.length_b   1.000
_cell.length_c   1.000
_cell.angle_alpha   90.00
_cell.angle_beta   90.00
_cell.angle_gamma   90.00
#
_symmetry.space_group_name_H-M   'P 1'
#
loop_
_entity.id
_entity.type
_entity.pdbx_description
1 polymer ?
#
loop_
_entity_poly.entity_id
_entity_poly.type
_entity_poly.pdbx_seq_one_letter_code
_entity_poly.pdbx_strand_id
1 'polypeptide(L)' 'MARKRHAQLMKDCKGKCELVDYVPEFYNTTTNTFRYYDERGLSYFTKATHLTPLGVEHIRHIWSDLCKKL' A
#
# COMPACT_ATOMS: atom_id res chain seq x y z
N MET A 1 6.81 0.03 -14.78
CA MET A 1 7.33 -1.35 -14.89
C MET A 1 6.78 -2.28 -13.82
N ALA A 2 6.86 -1.94 -12.52
CA ALA A 2 6.40 -2.82 -11.44
C ALA A 2 4.93 -3.27 -11.54
N ARG A 3 3.98 -2.36 -11.82
CA ARG A 3 2.54 -2.74 -11.93
C ARG A 3 2.25 -3.75 -13.04
N LYS A 4 2.90 -3.61 -14.20
CA LYS A 4 2.75 -4.58 -15.31
C LYS A 4 3.22 -5.98 -14.89
N ARG A 5 4.33 -6.06 -14.14
CA ARG A 5 4.85 -7.32 -13.58
C ARG A 5 3.85 -7.94 -12.60
N HIS A 6 3.32 -7.17 -11.65
CA HIS A 6 2.35 -7.70 -10.68
C HIS A 6 1.03 -8.11 -11.34
N ALA A 7 0.57 -7.37 -12.35
CA ALA A 7 -0.61 -7.76 -13.12
C ALA A 7 -0.44 -9.12 -13.82
N GLN A 8 0.76 -9.43 -14.33
CA GLN A 8 1.04 -10.76 -14.88
C GLN A 8 1.08 -11.83 -13.79
N LEU A 9 1.74 -11.57 -12.66
CA LEU A 9 1.78 -12.50 -11.51
C LEU A 9 0.38 -12.85 -10.99
N MET A 10 -0.54 -11.88 -10.95
CA MET A 10 -1.93 -12.13 -10.56
C MET A 10 -2.66 -13.07 -11.52
N LYS A 11 -2.42 -12.95 -12.84
CA LYS A 11 -2.95 -13.89 -13.84
C LYS A 11 -2.38 -15.29 -13.62
N ASP A 12 -1.07 -15.39 -13.42
CA ASP A 12 -0.36 -16.66 -13.27
C ASP A 12 -0.74 -17.38 -11.96
N CYS A 13 -1.20 -16.64 -10.94
CA CYS A 13 -1.61 -17.19 -9.66
C CYS A 13 -3.01 -17.84 -9.66
N LYS A 14 -3.75 -17.80 -10.78
CA LYS A 14 -5.02 -18.53 -10.95
C LYS A 14 -6.04 -18.27 -9.83
N GLY A 15 -6.15 -17.02 -9.38
CA GLY A 15 -7.08 -16.60 -8.33
C GLY A 15 -6.68 -16.99 -6.90
N LYS A 16 -5.47 -17.52 -6.68
CA LYS A 16 -4.95 -17.87 -5.34
C LYS A 16 -4.18 -16.74 -4.66
N CYS A 17 -4.00 -15.61 -5.34
CA CYS A 17 -3.25 -14.46 -4.83
C CYS A 17 -4.17 -13.26 -4.72
N GLU A 18 -3.90 -12.43 -3.72
CA GLU A 18 -4.47 -11.11 -3.56
C GLU A 18 -3.36 -10.07 -3.62
N LEU A 19 -3.65 -8.91 -4.24
CA LEU A 19 -2.68 -7.83 -4.34
C LEU A 19 -2.82 -6.91 -3.12
N VAL A 20 -1.71 -6.70 -2.41
CA VAL A 20 -1.62 -5.68 -1.37
C VAL A 20 -1.25 -4.36 -2.03
N ASP A 21 -2.23 -3.48 -2.27
CA ASP A 21 -2.02 -2.19 -2.93
C ASP A 21 -2.11 -1.02 -1.95
N TYR A 22 -0.98 -0.37 -1.69
CA TYR A 22 -0.89 0.83 -0.83
C TYR A 22 -0.99 2.15 -1.60
N VAL A 23 -1.15 2.10 -2.93
CA VAL A 23 -1.25 3.31 -3.75
C VAL A 23 -2.40 4.21 -3.29
N PRO A 24 -3.63 3.70 -3.03
CA PRO A 24 -4.73 4.58 -2.63
C PRO A 24 -4.44 5.40 -1.37
N GLU A 25 -3.64 4.86 -0.45
CA GLU A 25 -3.30 5.52 0.82
C GLU A 25 -2.21 6.59 0.64
N PHE A 26 -1.19 6.29 -0.16
CA PHE A 26 -0.02 7.17 -0.26
C PHE A 26 -0.02 8.06 -1.50
N TYR A 27 -0.78 7.75 -2.55
CA TYR A 27 -0.77 8.54 -3.79
C TYR A 27 -1.84 9.62 -3.77
N ASN A 28 -1.40 10.87 -3.77
CA ASN A 28 -2.30 12.01 -3.88
C ASN A 28 -2.59 12.32 -5.35
N THR A 29 -3.85 12.17 -5.77
CA THR A 29 -4.28 12.39 -7.16
C THR A 29 -4.35 13.86 -7.54
N THR A 30 -4.52 14.77 -6.58
CA THR A 30 -4.51 16.22 -6.82
C THR A 30 -3.11 16.72 -7.15
N THR A 31 -2.10 16.29 -6.39
CA THR A 31 -0.70 16.73 -6.58
C THR A 31 0.10 15.80 -7.48
N ASN A 32 -0.44 14.63 -7.85
CA ASN A 32 0.24 13.58 -8.61
C ASN A 32 1.56 13.12 -7.96
N THR A 33 1.58 13.03 -6.64
CA THR A 33 2.77 12.67 -5.87
C THR A 33 2.44 11.70 -4.75
N PHE A 34 3.41 10.87 -4.38
CA PHE A 34 3.33 10.10 -3.14
C PHE A 34 3.54 11.00 -1.92
N ARG A 35 2.71 10.83 -0.90
CA ARG A 35 2.83 11.48 0.41
C ARG A 35 3.22 10.44 1.44
N TYR A 36 4.36 10.67 2.08
CA TYR A 36 4.93 9.75 3.07
C TYR A 36 4.75 10.26 4.51
N TYR A 37 3.98 11.32 4.70
CA TYR A 37 3.76 11.99 5.97
C TYR A 37 2.29 12.37 6.12
N ASP A 38 1.82 12.41 7.37
CA ASP A 38 0.47 12.84 7.72
C ASP A 38 0.33 14.38 7.62
N GLU A 39 -0.88 14.89 7.91
CA GLU A 39 -1.18 16.32 7.89
C GLU A 39 -0.39 17.12 8.93
N ARG A 40 0.16 16.46 9.96
CA ARG A 40 1.02 17.06 10.99
C ARG A 40 2.51 17.01 10.60
N GLY A 41 2.84 16.40 9.45
CA GLY A 41 4.22 16.22 8.99
C GLY A 41 4.93 15.02 9.60
N LEU A 42 4.23 14.13 10.31
CA LEU A 42 4.82 12.91 10.85
C LEU A 42 4.95 11.85 9.76
N SER A 43 6.16 11.32 9.60
CA SER A 43 6.44 10.29 8.59
C SER A 43 5.75 8.97 8.91
N TYR A 44 5.14 8.37 7.89
CA TYR A 44 4.68 6.97 7.90
C TYR A 44 5.83 5.98 7.75
N PHE A 45 7.03 6.43 7.42
CA PHE A 45 8.19 5.60 7.12
C PHE A 45 9.40 5.97 7.98
N THR A 46 10.07 4.97 8.59
CA THR A 46 11.34 5.15 9.32
C THR A 46 12.53 5.17 8.37
N LYS A 47 12.45 4.38 7.28
CA LYS A 47 13.38 4.30 6.15
C LYS A 47 12.56 4.05 4.89
N ALA A 48 13.17 4.17 3.71
CA ALA A 48 12.48 4.03 2.41
C ALA A 48 11.59 2.76 2.27
N THR A 49 11.88 1.69 3.02
CA THR A 49 11.15 0.41 2.95
C THR A 49 10.52 -0.05 4.27
N HIS A 50 10.53 0.77 5.32
CA HIS A 50 10.02 0.37 6.65
C HIS A 50 9.01 1.38 7.19
N LEU A 51 7.84 0.89 7.61
CA LEU A 51 6.79 1.71 8.21
C LEU A 51 7.13 2.07 9.66
N THR A 52 6.69 3.26 10.09
CA THR A 52 6.58 3.62 11.51
C THR A 52 5.36 2.93 12.14
N PRO A 53 5.21 2.92 13.47
CA PRO A 53 3.95 2.50 14.10
C PRO A 53 2.74 3.27 13.55
N LEU A 54 2.90 4.57 13.30
CA LEU A 54 1.87 5.40 12.64
C LEU A 54 1.56 4.90 11.23
N GLY A 55 2.57 4.56 10.43
CA GLY A 55 2.40 4.01 9.09
C GLY A 55 1.69 2.66 9.09
N VAL A 56 2.01 1.77 10.03
CA VAL A 56 1.33 0.48 10.20
C VAL A 56 -0.15 0.68 10.51
N GLU A 57 -0.49 1.58 11.43
CA GLU A 57 -1.89 1.89 11.74
C GLU A 57 -2.62 2.51 10.55
N HIS A 58 -1.96 3.38 9.80
CA HIS A 58 -2.54 4.02 8.61
C HIS A 58 -2.98 2.97 7.56
N ILE A 59 -2.14 1.97 7.28
CA ILE A 59 -2.46 0.89 6.32
C ILE A 59 -3.18 -0.32 6.94
N ARG A 60 -3.49 -0.30 8.25
CA ARG A 60 -4.02 -1.47 8.98
C ARG A 60 -5.31 -2.02 8.36
N HIS A 61 -6.15 -1.12 7.87
CA HIS A 61 -7.43 -1.48 7.28
C HIS A 61 -7.25 -2.40 6.05
N ILE A 62 -6.27 -2.12 5.19
CA ILE A 62 -5.95 -2.93 3.99
C ILE A 62 -5.70 -4.38 4.37
N TRP A 63 -4.85 -4.62 5.37
CA TRP A 63 -4.58 -5.97 5.85
C TRP A 63 -5.81 -6.61 6.49
N SER A 64 -6.53 -5.87 7.33
CA SER A 64 -7.72 -6.40 7.99
C SER A 64 -8.81 -6.80 7.02
N ASP A 65 -9.00 -6.05 5.93
CA ASP A 65 -10.02 -6.32 4.93
C ASP A 65 -9.61 -7.46 3.99
N LEU A 66 -8.31 -7.58 3.68
CA LEU A 66 -7.76 -8.77 3.01
C LEU A 66 -7.97 -10.04 3.86
N CYS A 67 -7.68 -9.98 5.16
CA CYS A 67 -7.86 -11.12 6.06
C CYS A 67 -9.34 -11.52 6.22
N LYS A 68 -10.30 -10.59 6.11
CA LYS A 68 -11.73 -10.92 6.12
C LYS A 68 -12.22 -11.56 4.82
N LYS A 69 -11.51 -11.32 3.71
CA LYS A 69 -11.85 -11.82 2.37
C LYS A 69 -11.38 -13.26 2.16
N LEU A 70 -10.30 -13.66 2.84
CA LEU A 70 -9.70 -14.99 2.78
C LEU A 70 -10.32 -15.93 3.82
#